data_AF-A0A9P6AXL2-F1
#
_entry.id   AF-A0A9P6AXL2-F1
#
_cell.length_a   1.000
_cell.length_b   1.000
_cell.length_c   1.000
_cell.angle_alpha   90.00
_cell.angle_beta   90.00
_cell.angle_gamma   90.00
#
_symmetry.space_group_name_H-M   'P 1'
#
loop_
_entity.id
_entity.type
_entity.pdbx_description
1 polymer ?
#
loop_
_entity_poly.entity_id
_entity_poly.type
_entity_poly.pdbx_seq_one_letter_code
_entity_poly.pdbx_strand_id
1 'polypeptide(L)'
;MIALVTCILRLAIATGLPHGGETWYTDAHGSLYLCVDKNTYERLSLVGVPVNRKKRDKFIVRVDLRDSTRKEFHQAKDACWQWDAERRELGMVGWEALMPVEQDVHVPPGSTNKLHHATSYIRHHKDVVVPRITLGPRPTSNDGAVAWDERMNEFFEWFGMVCIGSPRTLARDRVDSYVSGYIPPDGSLGAVVHMRWCGLFSGSFIRDVIAMLGYAPPLGSSSSL
;
A
#
# COMPACT_ATOMS: atom_id res chain seq x y z
N MET A 1 -17.90 11.31 -11.43
CA MET A 1 -19.00 10.35 -11.24
C MET A 1 -19.04 9.21 -12.27
N ILE A 2 -18.62 9.40 -13.53
CA ILE A 2 -18.38 8.30 -14.48
C ILE A 2 -17.49 7.22 -13.83
N ALA A 3 -16.46 7.63 -13.06
CA ALA A 3 -15.64 6.73 -12.25
C ALA A 3 -16.43 5.88 -11.25
N LEU A 4 -17.35 6.46 -10.46
CA LEU A 4 -18.15 5.74 -9.45
C LEU A 4 -19.06 4.67 -10.06
N VAL A 5 -19.64 4.93 -11.24
CA VAL A 5 -20.54 3.99 -11.92
C VAL A 5 -19.79 2.79 -12.52
N THR A 6 -18.49 2.93 -12.85
CA THR A 6 -17.65 1.81 -13.31
C THR A 6 -16.95 1.05 -12.16
N CYS A 7 -16.96 1.58 -10.93
CA CYS A 7 -16.21 1.06 -9.78
C CYS A 7 -16.92 -0.01 -8.94
N ILE A 8 -18.07 -0.54 -9.37
CA ILE A 8 -18.92 -1.41 -8.54
C ILE A 8 -18.22 -2.73 -8.13
N LEU A 9 -17.08 -3.10 -8.73
CA LEU A 9 -16.37 -4.36 -8.41
C LEU A 9 -14.84 -4.23 -8.28
N ARG A 10 -14.27 -3.03 -8.21
CA ARG A 10 -12.80 -2.86 -8.18
C ARG A 10 -12.35 -1.83 -7.15
N LEU A 11 -11.17 -2.06 -6.58
CA LEU A 11 -10.48 -1.09 -5.75
C LEU A 11 -10.17 0.15 -6.59
N ALA A 12 -10.78 1.28 -6.25
CA ALA A 12 -10.44 2.58 -6.81
C ALA A 12 -10.06 3.50 -5.67
N ILE A 13 -9.04 4.31 -5.85
CA ILE A 13 -8.65 5.34 -4.89
C ILE A 13 -8.66 6.66 -5.64
N ALA A 14 -9.43 7.62 -5.15
CA ALA A 14 -9.39 8.97 -5.66
C ALA A 14 -8.94 9.93 -4.57
N THR A 15 -7.85 10.60 -4.84
CA THR A 15 -7.39 11.70 -4.01
C THR A 15 -8.05 12.97 -4.53
N GLY A 16 -8.64 13.78 -3.64
CA GLY A 16 -8.71 15.20 -3.92
C GLY A 16 -7.29 15.72 -4.19
N LEU A 17 -7.15 16.80 -4.95
CA LEU A 17 -5.90 17.51 -5.23
C LEU A 17 -4.85 17.38 -4.10
N PRO A 18 -3.53 17.47 -4.38
CA PRO A 18 -2.46 17.31 -3.37
C PRO A 18 -2.56 18.20 -2.10
N HIS A 19 -3.49 19.15 -2.07
CA HIS A 19 -3.77 20.05 -0.94
C HIS A 19 -5.19 19.91 -0.33
N GLY A 20 -6.04 19.03 -0.87
CA GLY A 20 -7.39 18.76 -0.38
C GLY A 20 -7.44 17.49 0.46
N GLY A 21 -7.73 17.60 1.75
CA GLY A 21 -7.73 16.48 2.71
C GLY A 21 -8.83 15.44 2.53
N GLU A 22 -9.65 15.58 1.48
CA GLU A 22 -10.79 14.72 1.16
C GLU A 22 -10.37 13.63 0.17
N THR A 23 -10.80 12.41 0.40
CA THR A 23 -10.43 11.24 -0.40
C THR A 23 -11.58 10.27 -0.39
N TRP A 24 -11.77 9.53 -1.48
CA TRP A 24 -12.68 8.38 -1.47
C TRP A 24 -12.00 7.15 -2.03
N TYR A 25 -12.45 5.99 -1.59
CA TYR A 25 -12.03 4.73 -2.18
C TYR A 25 -13.15 3.70 -2.17
N THR A 26 -13.11 2.75 -3.10
CA THR A 26 -13.97 1.57 -3.12
C THR A 26 -13.17 0.34 -2.71
N ASP A 27 -13.78 -0.60 -1.99
CA ASP A 27 -13.15 -1.89 -1.72
C ASP A 27 -13.62 -2.98 -2.71
N ALA A 28 -12.94 -4.13 -2.68
CA ALA A 28 -13.32 -5.29 -3.50
C ALA A 28 -14.67 -5.91 -3.11
N HIS A 29 -15.25 -5.49 -1.97
CA HIS A 29 -16.54 -5.95 -1.50
C HIS A 29 -17.69 -5.02 -1.94
N GLY A 30 -17.41 -4.00 -2.75
CA GLY A 30 -18.42 -3.07 -3.23
C GLY A 30 -18.87 -2.06 -2.18
N SER A 31 -18.04 -1.74 -1.18
CA SER A 31 -18.28 -0.61 -0.27
C SER A 31 -17.52 0.64 -0.76
N LEU A 32 -18.17 1.80 -0.73
CA LEU A 32 -17.58 3.12 -0.89
C LEU A 32 -17.23 3.71 0.48
N TYR A 33 -16.02 4.24 0.60
CA TYR A 33 -15.56 4.97 1.77
C TYR A 33 -15.24 6.39 1.37
N LEU A 34 -15.81 7.35 2.11
CA LEU A 34 -15.50 8.77 1.98
C LEU A 34 -14.73 9.19 3.23
N CYS A 35 -13.53 9.70 3.05
CA CYS A 35 -12.75 10.36 4.09
C CYS A 35 -12.86 11.87 3.85
N VAL A 36 -13.63 12.55 4.70
CA VAL A 36 -13.97 13.97 4.54
C VAL A 36 -13.62 14.72 5.82
N ASP A 37 -13.40 16.03 5.69
CA ASP A 37 -13.26 16.89 6.86
C ASP A 37 -14.61 17.08 7.58
N LYS A 38 -14.58 17.71 8.75
CA LYS A 38 -15.78 17.99 9.53
C LYS A 38 -16.83 18.81 8.77
N ASN A 39 -16.42 19.83 8.02
CA ASN A 39 -17.35 20.73 7.33
C ASN A 39 -18.10 19.98 6.23
N THR A 40 -17.37 19.26 5.39
CA THR A 40 -17.96 18.42 4.35
C THR A 40 -18.79 17.30 4.96
N TYR A 41 -18.34 16.64 6.04
CA TYR A 41 -19.14 15.63 6.74
C TYR A 41 -20.52 16.16 7.19
N GLU A 42 -20.53 17.30 7.90
CA GLU A 42 -21.76 17.92 8.40
C GLU A 42 -22.66 18.36 7.24
N ARG A 43 -22.09 18.90 6.16
CA ARG A 43 -22.82 19.31 4.96
C ARG A 43 -23.45 18.13 4.23
N LEU A 44 -22.72 17.03 4.05
CA LEU A 44 -23.22 15.83 3.37
C LEU A 44 -24.35 15.15 4.15
N SER A 45 -24.46 15.39 5.47
CA SER A 45 -25.49 14.80 6.33
C SER A 45 -25.55 13.27 6.25
N LEU A 46 -24.40 12.62 6.05
CA LEU A 46 -24.27 11.16 6.00
C LEU A 46 -23.85 10.60 7.35
N VAL A 47 -24.19 9.34 7.60
CA VAL A 47 -23.77 8.65 8.83
C VAL A 47 -22.32 8.19 8.70
N GLY A 48 -21.45 8.75 9.53
CA GLY A 48 -20.02 8.42 9.55
C GLY A 48 -19.43 8.37 10.95
N VAL A 49 -18.17 7.94 11.03
CA VAL A 49 -17.43 7.78 12.29
C VAL A 49 -16.18 8.68 12.25
N PRO A 50 -15.85 9.41 13.34
CA PRO A 50 -14.64 10.22 13.37
C PRO A 50 -13.38 9.33 13.31
N VAL A 51 -12.41 9.71 12.46
CA VAL A 51 -11.09 9.04 12.36
C VAL A 51 -10.37 9.12 13.70
N ASN A 52 -10.36 10.31 14.30
CA ASN A 52 -9.81 10.55 15.62
C ASN A 52 -10.92 11.00 16.56
N ARG A 53 -11.25 10.16 17.56
CA ARG A 53 -12.31 10.44 18.54
C ARG A 53 -12.10 11.74 19.34
N LYS A 54 -10.85 12.16 19.53
CA LYS A 54 -10.49 13.37 20.29
C LYS A 54 -10.59 14.65 19.45
N LYS A 55 -10.00 14.65 18.25
CA LYS A 55 -9.93 15.85 17.40
C LYS A 55 -11.18 16.07 16.52
N ARG A 56 -11.87 14.99 16.12
CA ARG A 56 -13.10 15.00 15.29
C ARG A 56 -13.01 15.96 14.08
N ASP A 57 -11.83 16.01 13.48
CA ASP A 57 -11.48 16.85 12.33
C ASP A 57 -11.70 16.12 11.00
N LYS A 58 -11.65 14.78 11.01
CA LYS A 58 -11.94 13.92 9.86
C LYS A 58 -12.96 12.84 10.21
N PHE A 59 -13.78 12.49 9.23
CA PHE A 59 -14.83 11.48 9.33
C PHE A 59 -14.72 10.48 8.18
N ILE A 60 -15.01 9.22 8.48
CA ILE A 60 -15.15 8.15 7.50
C ILE A 60 -16.63 7.81 7.39
N VAL A 61 -17.18 7.98 6.19
CA VAL A 61 -18.52 7.53 5.83
C VAL A 61 -18.37 6.25 5.00
N ARG A 62 -19.14 5.21 5.34
CA ARG A 62 -19.16 3.96 4.60
C ARG A 62 -20.55 3.76 3.98
N VAL A 63 -20.59 3.43 2.70
CA VAL A 63 -21.80 3.17 1.93
C VAL A 63 -21.66 1.83 1.23
N ASP A 64 -22.61 0.91 1.43
CA ASP A 64 -22.64 -0.34 0.66
C ASP A 64 -23.23 -0.05 -0.73
N LEU A 65 -22.44 -0.22 -1.79
CA LEU A 65 -22.89 0.05 -3.16
C LEU A 65 -23.71 -1.10 -3.76
N ARG A 66 -23.73 -2.27 -3.12
CA ARG A 66 -24.43 -3.46 -3.64
C ARG A 66 -25.91 -3.45 -3.28
N ASP A 67 -26.27 -2.78 -2.19
CA ASP A 67 -27.66 -2.69 -1.75
C ASP A 67 -28.28 -1.35 -2.15
N SER A 68 -28.62 -1.25 -3.44
CA SER A 68 -29.23 -0.05 -4.01
C SER A 68 -30.66 0.19 -3.56
N THR A 69 -31.25 -0.72 -2.76
CA THR A 69 -32.64 -0.61 -2.27
C THR A 69 -32.73 0.18 -0.96
N ARG A 70 -31.61 0.31 -0.26
CA ARG A 70 -31.53 1.01 1.03
C ARG A 70 -31.69 2.51 0.87
N LYS A 71 -32.39 3.11 1.82
CA LYS A 71 -32.53 4.57 1.91
C LYS A 71 -31.18 5.26 2.04
N GLU A 72 -30.27 4.66 2.80
CA GLU A 72 -28.90 5.15 3.02
C GLU A 72 -28.11 5.23 1.70
N PHE A 73 -28.31 4.27 0.78
CA PHE A 73 -27.67 4.30 -0.54
C PHE A 73 -28.14 5.50 -1.36
N HIS A 74 -29.46 5.73 -1.40
CA HIS A 74 -30.02 6.87 -2.14
C HIS A 74 -29.59 8.21 -1.53
N GLN A 75 -29.60 8.33 -0.21
CA GLN A 75 -29.10 9.52 0.49
C GLN A 75 -27.61 9.78 0.17
N ALA A 76 -26.78 8.74 0.23
CA ALA A 76 -25.37 8.85 -0.10
C ALA A 76 -25.14 9.23 -1.57
N LYS A 77 -25.93 8.67 -2.49
CA LYS A 77 -25.87 8.99 -3.91
C LYS A 77 -26.19 10.47 -4.16
N ASP A 78 -27.27 10.97 -3.59
CA ASP A 78 -27.69 12.37 -3.73
C ASP A 78 -26.67 13.32 -3.09
N ALA A 79 -26.17 12.99 -1.90
CA ALA A 79 -25.12 13.77 -1.24
C ALA A 79 -23.82 13.80 -2.07
N CYS A 80 -23.40 12.68 -2.64
CA CYS A 80 -22.23 12.64 -3.53
C CYS A 80 -22.44 13.45 -4.82
N TRP A 81 -23.66 13.48 -5.36
CA TRP A 81 -24.00 14.30 -6.52
C TRP A 81 -23.89 15.78 -6.21
N GLN A 82 -24.48 16.21 -5.10
CA GLN A 82 -24.38 17.60 -4.66
C GLN A 82 -22.93 17.99 -4.39
N TRP A 83 -22.16 17.13 -3.73
CA TRP A 83 -20.74 17.36 -3.47
C TRP A 83 -19.92 17.53 -4.75
N ASP A 84 -20.14 16.68 -5.75
CA ASP A 84 -19.46 16.76 -7.04
C ASP A 84 -19.85 18.03 -7.81
N ALA A 85 -21.10 18.48 -7.70
CA ALA A 85 -21.58 19.73 -8.30
C ALA A 85 -20.95 20.96 -7.64
N GLU A 86 -21.00 21.06 -6.32
CA GLU A 86 -20.37 22.14 -5.55
C GLU A 86 -18.87 22.25 -5.85
N ARG A 87 -18.18 21.11 -5.96
CA ARG A 87 -16.76 21.09 -6.31
C ARG A 87 -16.50 21.72 -7.67
N ARG A 88 -17.35 21.44 -8.67
CA ARG A 88 -17.25 22.05 -10.00
C ARG A 88 -17.51 23.56 -9.98
N GLU A 89 -18.47 24.02 -9.18
CA GLU A 89 -18.75 25.45 -9.00
C GLU A 89 -17.56 26.20 -8.40
N LEU A 90 -16.82 25.55 -7.49
CA LEU A 90 -15.57 26.07 -6.92
C LEU A 90 -14.37 25.99 -7.89
N GLY A 91 -14.60 25.63 -9.15
CA GLY A 91 -13.56 25.51 -10.17
C GLY A 91 -12.65 24.28 -10.00
N MET A 92 -12.98 23.33 -9.12
CA MET A 92 -12.21 22.10 -9.00
C MET A 92 -12.50 21.18 -10.19
N VAL A 93 -11.44 20.77 -10.88
CA VAL A 93 -11.50 19.81 -11.98
C VAL A 93 -11.79 18.42 -11.39
N GLY A 94 -12.44 17.55 -12.18
CA GLY A 94 -12.98 16.25 -11.74
C GLY A 94 -12.00 15.34 -10.99
N TRP A 95 -12.54 14.29 -10.37
CA TRP A 95 -11.75 13.35 -9.58
C TRP A 95 -10.67 12.63 -10.38
N GLU A 96 -9.44 12.65 -9.87
CA GLU A 96 -8.37 11.75 -10.31
C GLU A 96 -8.47 10.46 -9.52
N ALA A 97 -8.81 9.37 -10.21
CA ALA A 97 -8.97 8.05 -9.60
C ALA A 97 -7.94 7.07 -10.20
N LEU A 98 -7.30 6.30 -9.32
CA LEU A 98 -6.39 5.23 -9.68
C LEU A 98 -7.10 3.89 -9.48
N MET A 99 -6.96 3.00 -10.46
CA MET A 99 -7.48 1.63 -10.41
C MET A 99 -6.42 0.65 -10.90
N PRO A 100 -6.21 -0.48 -10.21
CA PRO A 100 -5.36 -1.53 -10.73
C PRO A 100 -6.05 -2.18 -11.94
N VAL A 101 -5.26 -2.46 -12.96
CA VAL A 101 -5.71 -3.08 -14.20
C VAL A 101 -4.77 -4.24 -14.52
N GLU A 102 -5.32 -5.44 -14.67
CA GLU A 102 -4.54 -6.68 -14.87
C GLU A 102 -4.43 -7.12 -16.33
N GLN A 103 -5.33 -6.64 -17.19
CA GLN A 103 -5.36 -6.96 -18.61
C GLN A 103 -5.11 -5.70 -19.42
N ASP A 104 -4.58 -5.83 -20.63
CA ASP A 104 -4.43 -4.69 -21.53
C ASP A 104 -5.81 -4.07 -21.83
N VAL A 105 -6.10 -2.98 -21.13
CA VAL A 105 -7.31 -2.20 -21.34
C VAL A 105 -7.04 -1.23 -22.47
N HIS A 106 -7.81 -1.35 -23.54
CA HIS A 106 -7.82 -0.34 -24.58
C HIS A 106 -8.38 0.96 -24.01
N VAL A 107 -7.53 1.98 -23.93
CA VAL A 107 -7.94 3.34 -23.56
C VAL A 107 -8.46 4.02 -24.82
N PRO A 108 -9.76 4.38 -24.89
CA PRO A 108 -10.34 4.97 -26.09
C PRO A 108 -9.64 6.30 -26.46
N PRO A 109 -9.44 6.57 -27.76
CA PRO A 109 -8.92 7.87 -28.22
C PRO A 109 -9.81 9.01 -27.70
N GLY A 110 -9.21 10.03 -27.08
CA GLY A 110 -9.93 11.17 -26.51
C GLY A 110 -10.41 10.99 -25.07
N SER A 111 -10.17 9.83 -24.44
CA SER A 111 -10.43 9.69 -23.00
C SER A 111 -9.38 10.43 -22.16
N THR A 112 -9.77 10.89 -20.97
CA THR A 112 -8.85 11.50 -19.99
C THR A 112 -8.04 10.46 -19.20
N ASN A 113 -8.32 9.17 -19.41
CA ASN A 113 -7.67 8.10 -18.66
C ASN A 113 -6.23 7.92 -19.15
N LYS A 114 -5.31 7.77 -18.19
CA LYS A 114 -3.90 7.49 -18.48
C LYS A 114 -3.55 6.11 -17.95
N LEU A 115 -2.97 5.28 -18.80
CA LEU A 115 -2.42 4.00 -18.37
C LEU A 115 -1.04 4.25 -17.73
N HIS A 116 -0.89 3.83 -16.49
CA HIS A 116 0.38 3.86 -15.77
C HIS A 116 0.91 2.44 -15.64
N HIS A 117 2.00 2.14 -16.34
CA HIS A 117 2.66 0.86 -16.20
C HIS A 117 3.40 0.78 -14.87
N ALA A 118 3.19 -0.32 -14.14
CA ALA A 118 4.03 -0.65 -13.01
C ALA A 118 5.49 -0.79 -13.49
N THR A 119 6.40 -0.22 -12.72
CA THR A 119 7.83 -0.34 -12.99
C THR A 119 8.41 -1.42 -12.10
N SER A 120 9.42 -2.14 -12.59
CA SER A 120 10.21 -3.05 -11.78
C SER A 120 11.69 -2.72 -11.92
N TYR A 121 12.45 -2.97 -10.86
CA TYR A 121 13.90 -2.94 -10.94
C TYR A 121 14.50 -4.04 -10.08
N ILE A 122 15.68 -4.51 -10.52
CA ILE A 122 16.46 -5.54 -9.85
C ILE A 122 17.80 -4.93 -9.47
N ARG A 123 18.20 -5.09 -8.20
CA ARG A 123 19.48 -4.66 -7.68
C ARG A 123 20.23 -5.87 -7.14
N HIS A 124 21.49 -6.00 -7.53
CA HIS A 124 22.39 -7.02 -7.02
C HIS A 124 23.30 -6.40 -5.98
N HIS A 125 23.30 -6.97 -4.78
CA HIS A 125 24.21 -6.60 -3.70
C HIS A 125 25.21 -7.73 -3.51
N LYS A 126 26.50 -7.41 -3.62
CA LYS A 126 27.61 -8.35 -3.38
C LYS A 126 28.31 -7.99 -2.08
N ASP A 127 29.00 -8.98 -1.49
CA ASP A 127 29.78 -8.80 -0.27
C ASP A 127 28.97 -8.24 0.92
N VAL A 128 27.71 -8.65 1.01
CA VAL A 128 26.78 -8.25 2.07
C VAL A 128 26.88 -9.22 3.23
N VAL A 129 26.82 -8.72 4.46
CA VAL A 129 26.59 -9.56 5.65
C VAL A 129 25.13 -9.97 5.67
N VAL A 130 24.85 -11.26 5.42
CA VAL A 130 23.50 -11.83 5.40
C VAL A 130 23.20 -12.45 6.77
N PRO A 131 22.21 -11.94 7.52
CA PRO A 131 21.87 -12.46 8.84
C PRO A 131 21.38 -13.91 8.77
N ARG A 132 21.71 -14.69 9.79
CA ARG A 132 21.18 -16.06 9.92
C ARG A 132 19.77 -16.00 10.50
N ILE A 133 18.77 -16.07 9.64
CA ILE A 133 17.37 -15.93 10.05
C ILE A 133 16.73 -17.31 10.21
N THR A 134 16.18 -17.55 11.40
CA THR A 134 15.27 -18.67 11.65
C THR A 134 13.86 -18.11 11.77
N LEU A 135 13.06 -18.26 10.71
CA LEU A 135 11.65 -17.89 10.73
C LEU A 135 10.86 -18.96 11.49
N GLY A 136 10.54 -18.67 12.75
CA GLY A 136 9.70 -19.52 13.60
C GLY A 136 8.51 -18.74 14.16
N PRO A 137 7.44 -19.43 14.59
CA PRO A 137 6.31 -18.77 15.25
C PRO A 137 6.78 -18.02 16.50
N ARG A 138 6.15 -16.87 16.77
CA ARG A 138 6.43 -16.08 17.96
C ARG A 138 6.14 -16.91 19.22
N PRO A 139 7.10 -17.08 20.15
CA PRO A 139 6.88 -17.84 21.38
C PRO A 139 5.78 -17.24 22.26
N THR A 140 5.15 -18.09 23.08
CA THR A 140 4.11 -17.67 24.04
C THR A 140 4.68 -17.26 25.40
N SER A 141 5.90 -17.71 25.74
CA SER A 141 6.59 -17.27 26.95
C SER A 141 7.06 -15.82 26.80
N ASN A 142 7.01 -15.04 27.88
CA ASN A 142 7.37 -13.63 27.84
C ASN A 142 8.83 -13.42 27.39
N ASP A 143 9.77 -14.14 28.01
CA ASP A 143 11.19 -14.00 27.69
C ASP A 143 11.51 -14.48 26.26
N GLY A 144 10.82 -15.53 25.80
CA GLY A 144 10.95 -16.01 24.43
C GLY A 144 10.36 -15.03 23.41
N ALA A 145 9.25 -14.37 23.73
CA ALA A 145 8.64 -13.37 22.88
C ALA A 145 9.53 -12.12 22.74
N VAL A 146 10.13 -11.65 23.84
CA VAL A 146 11.06 -10.50 23.80
C VAL A 146 12.27 -10.81 22.93
N ALA A 147 12.93 -11.95 23.13
CA ALA A 147 14.10 -12.34 22.33
C ALA A 147 13.74 -12.59 20.84
N TRP A 148 12.51 -13.02 20.56
CA TRP A 148 12.01 -13.14 19.18
C TRP A 148 11.77 -11.76 18.56
N ASP A 149 11.15 -10.84 19.30
CA ASP A 149 10.85 -9.48 18.83
C ASP A 149 12.16 -8.71 18.53
N GLU A 150 13.17 -8.80 19.40
CA GLU A 150 14.50 -8.20 19.19
C GLU A 150 15.14 -8.70 17.90
N ARG A 151 15.18 -10.02 17.70
CA ARG A 151 15.74 -10.65 16.50
C ARG A 151 15.00 -10.25 15.22
N MET A 152 13.67 -10.17 15.28
CA MET A 152 12.87 -9.75 14.13
C MET A 152 13.07 -8.28 13.82
N ASN A 153 13.20 -7.42 14.84
CA ASN A 153 13.52 -6.01 14.66
C ASN A 153 14.88 -5.82 13.99
N GLU A 154 15.93 -6.51 14.47
CA GLU A 154 17.25 -6.49 13.84
C GLU A 154 17.20 -6.92 12.37
N PHE A 155 16.44 -7.98 12.07
CA PHE A 155 16.24 -8.43 10.71
C PHE A 155 15.50 -7.40 9.84
N PHE A 156 14.42 -6.80 10.33
CA PHE A 156 13.68 -5.77 9.59
C PHE A 156 14.50 -4.51 9.35
N GLU A 157 15.32 -4.11 10.33
CA GLU A 157 16.25 -3.00 10.17
C GLU A 157 17.27 -3.31 9.08
N TRP A 158 17.91 -4.49 9.14
CA TRP A 158 18.82 -4.95 8.08
C TRP A 158 18.15 -5.01 6.71
N PHE A 159 16.93 -5.56 6.63
CA PHE A 159 16.17 -5.64 5.39
C PHE A 159 15.90 -4.24 4.82
N GLY A 160 15.52 -3.29 5.66
CA GLY A 160 15.37 -1.88 5.27
C GLY A 160 16.66 -1.29 4.71
N MET A 161 17.80 -1.56 5.36
CA MET A 161 19.13 -1.12 4.92
C MET A 161 19.52 -1.69 3.55
N VAL A 162 19.20 -2.96 3.28
CA VAL A 162 19.36 -3.58 1.96
C VAL A 162 18.46 -2.91 0.92
N CYS A 163 17.18 -2.67 1.25
CA CYS A 163 16.21 -2.06 0.34
C CYS A 163 16.65 -0.67 -0.15
N ILE A 164 17.21 0.15 0.74
CA ILE A 164 17.74 1.46 0.36
C ILE A 164 19.12 1.38 -0.30
N GLY A 165 19.79 0.23 -0.24
CA GLY A 165 21.14 0.03 -0.78
C GLY A 165 22.21 0.69 0.06
N SER A 166 22.04 0.67 1.37
CA SER A 166 22.99 1.26 2.30
C SER A 166 24.33 0.51 2.27
N PRO A 167 25.47 1.24 2.24
CA PRO A 167 26.79 0.62 2.33
C PRO A 167 27.00 -0.10 3.66
N ARG A 168 26.21 0.20 4.71
CA ARG A 168 26.33 -0.43 6.03
C ARG A 168 26.06 -1.94 6.06
N THR A 169 25.49 -2.46 4.98
CA THR A 169 25.27 -3.90 4.82
C THR A 169 26.50 -4.62 4.28
N LEU A 170 27.50 -3.90 3.79
CA LEU A 170 28.73 -4.45 3.21
C LEU A 170 29.71 -4.89 4.32
N ALA A 171 30.32 -6.06 4.16
CA ALA A 171 31.25 -6.62 5.16
C ALA A 171 32.54 -5.80 5.34
N ARG A 172 32.85 -4.92 4.38
CA ARG A 172 34.04 -4.05 4.40
C ARG A 172 33.73 -2.61 4.80
N ASP A 173 32.49 -2.34 5.20
CA ASP A 173 32.12 -1.00 5.62
C ASP A 173 32.85 -0.63 6.91
N ARG A 174 33.47 0.55 6.91
CA ARG A 174 34.31 1.06 8.01
C ARG A 174 33.98 2.52 8.28
N VAL A 175 32.72 2.81 8.51
CA VAL A 175 32.34 4.18 8.88
C VAL A 175 32.39 4.34 10.39
N ASP A 176 32.81 5.54 10.79
CA ASP A 176 32.86 5.99 12.17
C ASP A 176 31.49 5.83 12.88
N SER A 177 31.53 5.32 14.11
CA SER A 177 30.35 5.08 14.96
C SER A 177 29.65 6.38 15.38
N TYR A 178 30.35 7.53 15.39
CA TYR A 178 29.75 8.84 15.59
C TYR A 178 28.89 9.29 14.40
N VAL A 179 29.09 8.71 13.21
CA VAL A 179 28.33 9.04 11.99
C VAL A 179 27.15 8.08 11.78
N SER A 180 27.28 6.81 12.16
CA SER A 180 26.15 5.89 12.29
C SER A 180 26.44 4.79 13.27
N GLY A 181 25.50 4.55 14.19
CA GLY A 181 25.55 3.45 15.13
C GLY A 181 25.00 2.14 14.60
N TYR A 182 24.52 2.08 13.35
CA TYR A 182 24.00 0.83 12.80
C TYR A 182 25.13 -0.16 12.53
N ILE A 183 24.98 -1.37 13.07
CA ILE A 183 25.87 -2.51 12.85
C ILE A 183 24.99 -3.65 12.31
N PRO A 184 25.36 -4.28 11.18
CA PRO A 184 24.58 -5.40 10.67
C PRO A 184 24.57 -6.57 11.67
N PRO A 185 23.46 -7.30 11.81
CA PRO A 185 23.39 -8.44 12.71
C PRO A 185 24.38 -9.54 12.29
N ASP A 186 24.71 -10.41 13.24
CA ASP A 186 25.62 -11.53 13.00
C ASP A 186 25.13 -12.40 11.83
N GLY A 187 26.06 -12.70 10.92
CA GLY A 187 25.72 -13.28 9.64
C GLY A 187 26.90 -13.89 8.91
N SER A 188 26.64 -14.36 7.70
CA SER A 188 27.66 -14.83 6.77
C SER A 188 27.79 -13.88 5.59
N LEU A 189 28.99 -13.77 5.04
CA LEU A 189 29.19 -13.06 3.78
C LEU A 189 28.38 -13.74 2.67
N GLY A 190 27.63 -12.96 1.90
CA GLY A 190 26.82 -13.46 0.82
C GLY A 190 26.46 -12.40 -0.22
N ALA A 191 25.54 -12.77 -1.10
CA ALA A 191 24.97 -11.90 -2.11
C ALA A 191 23.45 -11.86 -1.96
N VAL A 192 22.85 -10.70 -2.22
CA VAL A 192 21.41 -10.48 -2.15
C VAL A 192 20.90 -9.95 -3.48
N VAL A 193 19.82 -10.54 -3.99
CA VAL A 193 19.06 -10.01 -5.12
C VAL A 193 17.82 -9.31 -4.58
N HIS A 194 17.75 -8.00 -4.77
CA HIS A 194 16.61 -7.20 -4.38
C HIS A 194 15.78 -6.88 -5.61
N MET A 195 14.55 -7.39 -5.64
CA MET A 195 13.55 -7.05 -6.65
C MET A 195 12.52 -6.09 -6.04
N ARG A 196 12.21 -5.00 -6.74
CA ARG A 196 11.16 -4.07 -6.34
C ARG A 196 10.23 -3.80 -7.51
N TRP A 197 8.93 -3.80 -7.21
CA TRP A 197 7.89 -3.31 -8.10
C TRP A 197 7.31 -2.01 -7.52
N CYS A 198 7.12 -1.01 -8.38
CA CYS A 198 6.56 0.30 -8.02
C CYS A 198 5.36 0.60 -8.93
N GLY A 199 4.19 0.80 -8.32
CA GLY A 199 2.94 1.04 -9.02
C GLY A 199 1.74 0.72 -8.13
N LEU A 200 0.54 0.77 -8.71
CA LEU A 200 -0.67 0.28 -8.07
C LEU A 200 -0.91 -1.16 -8.51
N PHE A 201 -0.92 -2.08 -7.54
CA PHE A 201 -1.09 -3.52 -7.79
C PHE A 201 -2.43 -4.01 -7.28
N SER A 202 -3.01 -4.98 -7.99
CA SER A 202 -4.16 -5.70 -7.49
C SER A 202 -3.77 -6.70 -6.40
N GLY A 203 -4.74 -7.12 -5.59
CA GLY A 203 -4.52 -8.15 -4.57
C GLY A 203 -4.16 -9.52 -5.18
N SER A 204 -4.65 -9.81 -6.39
CA SER A 204 -4.29 -11.03 -7.13
C SER A 204 -2.81 -11.03 -7.53
N PHE A 205 -2.28 -9.92 -8.07
CA PHE A 205 -0.87 -9.79 -8.38
C PHE A 205 0.01 -10.10 -7.16
N ILE A 206 -0.31 -9.51 -6.00
CA ILE A 206 0.45 -9.74 -4.76
C ILE A 206 0.40 -11.22 -4.35
N ARG A 207 -0.78 -11.83 -4.41
CA ARG A 207 -0.95 -13.25 -4.09
C ARG A 207 -0.15 -14.14 -5.04
N ASP A 208 -0.13 -13.84 -6.33
CA ASP A 208 0.56 -14.63 -7.34
C ASP A 208 2.09 -14.52 -7.16
N VAL A 209 2.60 -13.34 -6.79
CA VAL A 209 4.02 -13.16 -6.40
C VAL A 209 4.35 -13.98 -5.15
N ILE A 210 3.52 -13.94 -4.11
CA ILE A 210 3.72 -14.73 -2.88
C ILE A 210 3.71 -16.23 -3.21
N ALA A 211 2.77 -16.68 -4.05
CA ALA A 211 2.69 -18.06 -4.49
C ALA A 211 3.96 -18.46 -5.25
N MET A 212 4.41 -17.66 -6.22
CA MET A 212 5.66 -17.89 -6.96
C MET A 212 6.86 -18.08 -6.02
N LEU A 213 6.99 -17.22 -5.00
CA LEU A 213 8.06 -17.31 -4.01
C LEU A 213 7.92 -18.56 -3.12
N GLY A 214 6.69 -18.95 -2.77
CA GLY A 214 6.41 -20.15 -1.98
C GLY A 214 6.64 -21.47 -2.73
N TYR A 215 6.55 -21.47 -4.06
CA TYR A 215 6.80 -22.63 -4.91
C TYR A 215 8.25 -22.76 -5.38
N ALA A 216 9.14 -21.83 -5.03
CA ALA A 216 10.53 -21.91 -5.44
C ALA A 216 11.20 -23.17 -4.83
N PRO A 217 11.65 -24.15 -5.63
CA PRO A 217 12.47 -25.24 -5.10
C PRO A 217 13.75 -24.66 -4.52
N PRO A 218 14.32 -25.26 -3.44
CA PRO A 218 15.59 -24.82 -2.91
C PRO A 218 16.62 -24.82 -4.05
N LEU A 219 17.21 -23.66 -4.31
CA LEU A 219 18.27 -23.50 -5.31
C LEU A 219 19.32 -24.57 -5.04
N GLY A 220 19.52 -25.44 -6.03
CA GLY A 220 20.21 -26.71 -5.88
C GLY A 220 21.58 -26.60 -5.22
N SER A 221 21.84 -27.58 -4.36
CA SER A 221 23.20 -28.00 -4.01
C SER A 221 24.03 -28.14 -5.28
N SER A 222 25.03 -27.29 -5.44
CA SER A 222 26.08 -27.48 -6.44
C SER A 222 26.84 -28.76 -6.12
N SER A 223 26.44 -29.87 -6.74
CA SER A 223 27.27 -31.05 -6.90
C SER A 223 28.38 -30.72 -7.89
N SER A 224 29.60 -30.63 -7.38
CA SER A 224 30.85 -30.59 -8.12
C SER A 224 30.96 -31.76 -9.11
N LEU A 225 31.37 -31.44 -10.35
CA LEU A 225 32.17 -32.32 -11.21
C LEU A 225 33.59 -31.74 -11.26
#